data_AF-A0A1X0DXW6-F1
#
_entry.id   AF-A0A1X0DXW6-F1
#
_cell.length_a   1.000
_cell.length_b   1.000
_cell.length_c   1.000
_cell.angle_alpha   90.00
_cell.angle_beta   90.00
_cell.angle_gamma   90.00
#
_symmetry.space_group_name_H-M   'P 1'
#
loop_
_entity.id
_entity.type
_entity.pdbx_description
1 polymer ?
#
loop_
_entity_poly.entity_id
_entity_poly.type
_entity_poly.pdbx_seq_one_letter_code
_entity_poly.pdbx_strand_id
1 'polypeptide(L)'
;MAVGTAGVASADERSYLDALAAHGMTYGTGFLRPVGIASPAEAVRAGHDICANIKYSGDPRAGFNVVTNASVPDYMIESAQRELCPGTL
;
A
#
# COMPACT_ATOMS: atom_id res chain seq x y z
N MET A 1 -1.65 23.13 -20.70
CA MET A 1 -2.90 22.78 -19.98
C MET A 1 -2.51 21.86 -18.83
N ALA A 2 -2.46 22.38 -17.60
CA ALA A 2 -2.20 21.56 -16.41
C ALA A 2 -3.55 21.30 -15.74
N VAL A 3 -4.14 20.16 -16.07
CA VAL A 3 -5.35 19.66 -15.40
C VAL A 3 -4.93 19.21 -14.00
N GLY A 4 -5.50 19.85 -12.98
CA GLY A 4 -5.43 19.40 -11.61
C GLY A 4 -6.17 18.09 -11.46
N THR A 5 -5.50 17.05 -10.98
CA THR A 5 -6.10 15.74 -10.69
C THR A 5 -6.37 15.62 -9.20
N ALA A 6 -7.43 16.28 -8.73
CA ALA A 6 -8.10 15.83 -7.51
C ALA A 6 -9.06 14.71 -7.91
N GLY A 7 -8.78 13.47 -7.50
CA GLY A 7 -9.76 12.37 -7.52
C GLY A 7 -9.54 11.22 -8.49
N VAL A 8 -8.43 11.17 -9.24
CA VAL A 8 -7.99 9.93 -9.89
C VAL A 8 -6.79 9.41 -9.12
N ALA A 9 -6.88 8.20 -8.57
CA ALA A 9 -5.68 7.47 -8.18
C ALA A 9 -4.71 7.50 -9.37
N SER A 10 -3.46 7.85 -9.13
CA SER A 10 -2.36 7.84 -10.12
C SER A 10 -2.33 6.48 -10.80
N ALA A 11 -1.81 6.40 -12.02
CA ALA A 11 -1.73 5.13 -12.75
C ALA A 11 -1.07 4.03 -11.89
N ASP A 12 -0.05 4.44 -11.13
CA ASP A 12 0.71 3.69 -10.16
C ASP A 12 -0.17 3.16 -9.00
N GLU A 13 -1.05 4.01 -8.47
CA GLU A 13 -1.97 3.66 -7.39
C GLU A 13 -3.06 2.69 -7.86
N ARG A 14 -3.52 2.83 -9.11
CA ARG A 14 -4.45 1.87 -9.72
C ARG A 14 -3.78 0.52 -9.99
N SER A 15 -2.56 0.53 -10.51
CA SER A 15 -1.79 -0.68 -10.77
C SER A 15 -1.47 -1.43 -9.47
N TYR A 16 -1.11 -0.68 -8.43
CA TYR A 16 -0.96 -1.20 -7.08
C TYR A 16 -2.25 -1.86 -6.56
N LEU A 17 -3.39 -1.19 -6.66
CA LEU A 17 -4.68 -1.76 -6.22
C LEU A 17 -5.08 -3.01 -7.02
N ASP A 18 -4.78 -3.06 -8.32
CA ASP A 18 -4.98 -4.24 -9.16
C ASP A 18 -4.10 -5.41 -8.72
N ALA A 19 -2.81 -5.15 -8.45
CA ALA A 19 -1.89 -6.15 -7.91
C ALA A 19 -2.38 -6.72 -6.57
N LEU A 20 -2.85 -5.85 -5.66
CA LEU A 20 -3.45 -6.31 -4.39
C LEU A 20 -4.69 -7.19 -4.62
N ALA A 21 -5.55 -6.81 -5.56
CA ALA A 21 -6.73 -7.59 -5.93
C ALA A 21 -6.36 -8.95 -6.54
N ALA A 22 -5.32 -9.02 -7.37
CA ALA A 22 -4.79 -10.25 -7.94
C ALA A 22 -4.24 -11.21 -6.86
N HIS A 23 -3.75 -10.67 -5.75
CA HIS A 23 -3.38 -11.45 -4.55
C HIS A 23 -4.59 -11.83 -3.66
N GLY A 24 -5.81 -11.51 -4.08
CA GLY A 24 -7.04 -11.81 -3.33
C GLY A 24 -7.31 -10.86 -2.16
N MET A 25 -6.60 -9.72 -2.10
CA MET A 25 -6.87 -8.73 -1.05
C MET A 25 -8.31 -8.24 -1.17
N THR A 26 -9.02 -8.29 -0.05
CA THR A 26 -10.39 -7.81 0.01
C THR A 26 -10.47 -6.73 1.11
N TYR A 27 -11.06 -5.57 0.82
CA TYR A 27 -11.25 -4.45 1.77
C TYR A 27 -12.44 -4.62 2.72
N GLY A 28 -12.24 -4.43 4.02
CA GLY A 28 -13.34 -4.41 4.98
C GLY A 28 -12.89 -4.59 6.43
N THR A 29 -13.80 -4.34 7.36
CA THR A 29 -13.58 -4.53 8.79
C THR A 29 -13.93 -5.97 9.20
N GLY A 30 -12.98 -6.72 9.77
CA GLY A 30 -13.21 -8.08 10.26
C GLY A 30 -11.94 -8.80 10.69
N PHE A 31 -12.07 -9.76 11.60
CA PHE A 31 -10.95 -10.50 12.23
C PHE A 31 -10.17 -11.40 11.25
N LEU A 32 -10.75 -11.71 10.07
CA LEU A 32 -10.16 -12.55 9.02
C LEU A 32 -9.54 -11.74 7.87
N ARG A 33 -9.37 -10.43 8.04
CA ARG A 33 -8.96 -9.48 6.99
C ARG A 33 -7.80 -8.65 7.51
N PRO A 34 -6.93 -8.08 6.64
CA PRO A 34 -5.86 -7.20 7.09
C PRO A 34 -6.45 -6.06 7.94
N VAL A 35 -6.10 -6.05 9.23
CA VAL A 35 -6.66 -5.12 10.22
C VAL A 35 -6.15 -3.72 9.89
N GLY A 36 -7.07 -2.79 9.63
CA GLY A 36 -6.74 -1.39 9.33
C GLY A 36 -6.72 -1.02 7.85
N ILE A 37 -7.02 -1.95 6.93
CA ILE A 37 -7.24 -1.64 5.51
C ILE A 37 -8.72 -1.89 5.18
N ALA A 38 -9.57 -0.93 5.57
CA ALA A 38 -11.01 -1.02 5.34
C ALA A 38 -11.42 -0.51 3.94
N SER A 39 -10.51 0.14 3.22
CA SER A 39 -10.79 0.78 1.94
C SER A 39 -9.58 0.78 0.97
N PRO A 40 -9.81 0.90 -0.35
CA PRO A 40 -8.74 1.10 -1.33
C PRO A 40 -7.85 2.31 -1.02
N ALA A 41 -8.44 3.40 -0.52
CA ALA A 41 -7.69 4.60 -0.12
C ALA A 41 -6.75 4.35 1.07
N GLU A 42 -7.10 3.44 1.98
CA GLU A 42 -6.20 3.01 3.05
C GLU A 42 -5.08 2.10 2.54
N ALA A 43 -5.38 1.22 1.58
CA ALA A 43 -4.35 0.39 0.96
C ALA A 43 -3.29 1.24 0.26
N VAL A 44 -3.72 2.25 -0.49
CA VAL A 44 -2.82 3.20 -1.16
C VAL A 44 -1.99 3.99 -0.14
N ARG A 45 -2.61 4.50 0.93
CA ARG A 45 -1.87 5.17 2.02
C ARG A 45 -0.81 4.25 2.64
N ALA A 46 -1.18 3.01 2.96
CA ALA A 46 -0.23 2.04 3.49
C ALA A 46 0.92 1.74 2.51
N GLY A 47 0.64 1.67 1.21
CA GLY A 47 1.66 1.52 0.17
C GLY A 47 2.65 2.69 0.14
N HIS A 48 2.15 3.94 0.23
CA HIS A 48 3.00 5.12 0.31
C HIS A 48 3.82 5.18 1.60
N ASP A 49 3.24 4.78 2.74
CA ASP A 49 3.95 4.69 4.01
C ASP A 49 5.08 3.66 3.95
N ILE A 50 4.85 2.49 3.34
CA ILE A 50 5.89 1.48 3.07
C ILE A 50 7.02 2.09 2.25
N CYS A 51 6.70 2.77 1.14
CA CYS A 51 7.70 3.42 0.29
C CYS A 51 8.51 4.49 1.04
N ALA A 52 7.85 5.30 1.86
CA ALA A 52 8.53 6.29 2.69
C ALA A 52 9.48 5.60 3.69
N ASN A 53 9.01 4.57 4.37
CA ASN A 53 9.79 3.81 5.35
C ASN A 53 11.06 3.20 4.73
N ILE A 54 10.94 2.59 3.55
CA ILE A 54 12.12 2.06 2.84
C ILE A 54 13.09 3.18 2.50
N LYS A 55 12.60 4.32 1.98
CA LYS A 55 13.46 5.44 1.61
C LYS A 55 14.21 6.03 2.79
N TYR A 56 13.59 6.09 3.98
CA TYR A 56 14.19 6.70 5.17
C TYR A 56 15.04 5.71 5.99
N SER A 57 14.61 4.46 6.13
CA SER A 57 15.21 3.49 7.05
C SER A 57 15.74 2.22 6.37
N GLY A 58 15.40 1.99 5.10
CA GLY A 58 15.66 0.72 4.42
C GLY A 58 14.70 -0.42 4.81
N ASP A 59 13.88 -0.24 5.85
CA ASP A 59 12.91 -1.24 6.32
C ASP A 59 11.49 -0.81 5.97
N PRO A 60 10.70 -1.64 5.24
CA PRO A 60 9.34 -1.31 4.83
C PRO A 60 8.33 -1.21 5.98
N ARG A 61 8.65 -1.79 7.14
CA ARG A 61 7.78 -1.88 8.31
C ARG A 61 8.22 -0.91 9.42
N ALA A 62 9.17 0.00 9.13
CA ALA A 62 9.69 0.94 10.10
C ALA A 62 8.55 1.78 10.71
N GLY A 63 8.49 1.83 12.04
CA GLY A 63 7.44 2.60 12.74
C GLY A 63 6.04 1.95 12.74
N PHE A 64 5.85 0.77 12.15
CA PHE A 64 4.58 0.05 12.27
C PHE A 64 4.43 -0.52 13.68
N ASN A 65 3.27 -0.29 14.29
CA ASN A 65 2.89 -0.96 15.52
C ASN A 65 2.59 -2.46 15.25
N VAL A 66 2.46 -3.26 16.32
CA VAL A 66 2.24 -4.71 16.23
C VAL A 66 1.03 -5.09 15.36
N VAL A 67 -0.05 -4.32 15.43
CA VAL A 67 -1.29 -4.58 14.68
C VAL A 67 -1.09 -4.30 13.19
N THR A 68 -0.53 -3.14 12.85
CA THR A 68 -0.22 -2.76 11.46
C THR A 68 0.77 -3.74 10.85
N ASN A 69 1.82 -4.10 11.60
CA ASN A 69 2.83 -5.05 11.15
C ASN A 69 2.22 -6.44 10.82
N ALA A 70 1.33 -6.94 11.67
CA ALA A 70 0.60 -8.20 11.41
C ALA A 70 -0.40 -8.11 10.25
N SER A 71 -0.82 -6.90 9.89
CA SER A 71 -1.87 -6.65 8.89
C SER A 71 -1.35 -6.24 7.52
N VAL A 72 -0.05 -5.95 7.41
CA VAL A 72 0.62 -5.66 6.15
C VAL A 72 1.29 -6.95 5.67
N PRO A 73 0.69 -7.70 4.73
CA PRO A 73 1.30 -8.89 4.18
C PRO A 73 2.45 -8.54 3.22
N ASP A 74 3.37 -9.47 3.00
CA ASP A 74 4.55 -9.21 2.16
C ASP A 74 4.20 -8.84 0.71
N TYR A 75 3.09 -9.37 0.16
CA TYR A 75 2.65 -8.98 -1.18
C TYR A 75 2.26 -7.50 -1.28
N MET A 76 1.86 -6.87 -0.17
CA MET A 76 1.56 -5.43 -0.13
C MET A 76 2.85 -4.63 -0.21
N ILE A 77 3.92 -5.09 0.45
CA ILE A 77 5.24 -4.50 0.39
C ILE A 77 5.83 -4.66 -1.01
N GLU A 78 5.83 -5.87 -1.57
CA GLU A 78 6.33 -6.14 -2.92
C GLU A 78 5.59 -5.30 -3.97
N SER A 79 4.26 -5.25 -3.90
CA SER A 79 3.44 -4.46 -4.82
C SER A 79 3.70 -2.97 -4.66
N ALA A 80 3.90 -2.47 -3.44
CA ALA A 80 4.25 -1.06 -3.23
C ALA A 80 5.63 -0.73 -3.82
N GLN A 81 6.63 -1.58 -3.60
CA GLN A 81 7.97 -1.40 -4.17
C GLN A 81 7.96 -1.43 -5.69
N ARG A 82 7.18 -2.30 -6.31
CA ARG A 82 7.13 -2.44 -7.77
C ARG A 82 6.30 -1.36 -8.45
N GLU A 83 5.13 -1.03 -7.88
CA GLU A 83 4.15 -0.16 -8.53
C GLU A 83 4.26 1.29 -8.05
N LEU A 84 4.49 1.56 -6.76
CA LEU A 84 4.47 2.92 -6.18
C LEU A 84 5.87 3.54 -6.06
N CYS A 85 6.90 2.74 -5.76
CA CYS A 85 8.26 3.24 -5.58
C CYS A 85 9.34 2.34 -6.23
N PRO A 86 9.37 2.24 -7.58
CA PRO A 86 10.24 1.35 -8.34
C PRO A 86 11.76 1.62 -8.28
N GLY A 87 12.25 2.38 -7.30
CA GLY A 87 13.67 2.61 -7.02
C GLY A 87 14.09 2.20 -5.61
N THR A 88 13.24 1.44 -4.92
CA THR A 88 13.50 0.91 -3.56
C THR A 88 13.89 -0.58 -3.58
N LEU A 89 13.98 -1.17 -4.76
CA LEU A 89 14.49 -2.52 -5.03
C LEU A 89 15.99 -2.50 -5.34
#